data_AF-A0A957U446-F1
#
_entry.id   AF-A0A957U446-F1
#
_cell.length_a   1.000
_cell.length_b   1.000
_cell.length_c   1.000
_cell.angle_alpha   90.00
_cell.angle_beta   90.00
_cell.angle_gamma   90.00
#
_symmetry.space_group_name_H-M   'P 1'
#
loop_
_entity.id
_entity.type
_entity.pdbx_description
1 polymer ?
#
loop_
_entity_poly.entity_id
_entity_poly.type
_entity_poly.pdbx_seq_one_letter_code
_entity_poly.pdbx_strand_id
1 'polypeptide(L)'
;MSLSRFFIYLGLLAAWSLALLAQPTSLFAAPDEPGAVGATTSKANFGEAVLINDIALGAHSVVTADLDRDGDMDVISAARLDGQLIWYRNSGTNPPSLDPILIDVVPGAYSVFPADLN
;
A
#
# COMPACT_ATOMS: atom_id res chain seq x y z
N MET A 1 46.51 46.06 11.01
CA MET A 1 45.66 45.01 10.41
C MET A 1 45.79 45.14 8.91
N SER A 2 46.26 44.07 8.25
CA SER A 2 46.92 44.06 6.94
C SER A 2 45.94 44.02 5.75
N LEU A 3 46.41 44.61 4.64
CA LEU A 3 46.05 44.59 3.21
C LEU A 3 44.78 43.83 2.75
N SER A 4 43.87 44.45 1.98
CA SER A 4 43.96 44.81 0.54
C SER A 4 43.85 43.60 -0.41
N ARG A 5 42.76 43.54 -1.21
CA ARG A 5 42.75 43.57 -2.70
C ARG A 5 41.50 42.97 -3.35
N PHE A 6 41.11 43.63 -4.44
CA PHE A 6 40.14 43.30 -5.50
C PHE A 6 40.60 42.10 -6.39
N PHE A 7 39.73 41.63 -7.31
CA PHE A 7 39.86 40.63 -8.42
C PHE A 7 38.99 39.37 -8.18
N ILE A 8 37.81 39.13 -8.80
CA ILE A 8 37.38 38.88 -10.20
C ILE A 8 37.88 37.53 -10.80
N TYR A 9 36.91 36.60 -10.95
CA TYR A 9 36.72 35.39 -11.79
C TYR A 9 37.80 34.30 -12.03
N LEU A 10 37.46 33.05 -11.66
CA LEU A 10 37.59 31.79 -12.45
C LEU A 10 36.82 30.69 -11.70
N GLY A 11 35.69 30.14 -12.15
CA GLY A 11 35.60 29.14 -13.23
C GLY A 11 35.89 27.73 -12.70
N LEU A 12 34.86 26.97 -12.28
CA LEU A 12 34.67 25.52 -12.52
C LEU A 12 33.50 24.96 -11.68
N LEU A 13 32.55 24.34 -12.40
CA LEU A 13 31.87 23.06 -12.10
C LEU A 13 31.17 22.94 -10.72
N ALA A 14 29.86 22.79 -10.62
CA ALA A 14 29.14 21.79 -11.36
C ALA A 14 27.61 22.00 -11.28
N ALA A 15 27.01 22.41 -12.39
CA ALA A 15 25.58 22.30 -12.60
C ALA A 15 25.25 20.84 -12.93
N TRP A 16 25.21 19.97 -11.90
CA TRP A 16 24.57 18.67 -12.02
C TRP A 16 23.08 18.85 -11.74
N SER A 17 22.31 19.12 -12.78
CA SER A 17 21.00 18.51 -12.87
C SER A 17 20.66 18.33 -14.33
N LEU A 18 21.16 17.21 -14.86
CA LEU A 18 20.82 16.70 -16.18
C LEU A 18 19.40 16.14 -16.12
N ALA A 19 18.39 17.02 -16.12
CA ALA A 19 17.00 16.60 -16.33
C ALA A 19 16.77 16.45 -17.84
N LEU A 20 17.27 15.36 -18.41
CA LEU A 20 16.78 14.85 -19.68
C LEU A 20 16.28 13.42 -19.45
N LEU A 21 14.97 13.28 -19.28
CA LEU A 21 14.22 12.09 -19.67
C LEU A 21 12.79 12.54 -20.00
N ALA A 22 12.53 12.50 -21.31
CA ALA A 22 11.26 12.28 -21.99
C ALA A 22 10.00 12.92 -21.39
N GLN A 23 9.42 13.82 -22.19
CA GLN A 23 8.06 14.29 -22.03
C GLN A 23 7.07 13.13 -21.90
N PRO A 24 6.07 13.17 -21.00
CA PRO A 24 4.84 12.46 -21.30
C PRO A 24 4.23 13.19 -22.49
N THR A 25 4.25 12.59 -23.68
CA THR A 25 3.28 12.95 -24.71
C THR A 25 1.93 12.60 -24.14
N SER A 26 1.31 13.57 -23.47
CA SER A 26 -0.08 13.50 -23.09
C SER A 26 -0.87 13.19 -24.34
N LEU A 27 -1.53 12.03 -24.36
CA LEU A 27 -2.45 11.52 -25.38
C LEU A 27 -3.74 12.36 -25.39
N PHE A 28 -3.59 13.68 -25.48
CA PHE A 28 -4.69 14.61 -25.66
C PHE A 28 -4.43 15.31 -26.99
N ALA A 29 -5.24 14.91 -27.96
CA ALA A 29 -5.31 15.48 -29.29
C ALA A 29 -5.44 17.01 -29.25
N ALA A 30 -5.14 17.63 -30.38
CA ALA A 30 -5.31 19.05 -30.64
C ALA A 30 -6.70 19.56 -30.19
N PRO A 31 -6.82 20.85 -29.82
CA PRO A 31 -8.02 21.43 -29.20
C PRO A 31 -9.26 21.56 -30.10
N ASP A 32 -9.42 20.74 -31.14
CA ASP A 32 -10.51 20.80 -32.11
C ASP A 32 -11.22 19.46 -32.42
N GLU A 33 -11.01 18.39 -31.64
CA GLU A 33 -11.82 17.16 -31.76
C GLU A 33 -13.02 17.15 -30.77
N PRO A 34 -14.27 17.25 -31.25
CA PRO A 34 -15.45 17.17 -30.41
C PRO A 34 -15.74 15.70 -30.08
N GLY A 35 -15.20 15.21 -28.97
CA GLY A 35 -15.62 13.89 -28.44
C GLY A 35 -14.58 13.05 -27.71
N ALA A 36 -13.44 13.59 -27.30
CA ALA A 36 -12.51 12.86 -26.44
C ALA A 36 -13.03 12.79 -24.99
N VAL A 37 -14.04 11.95 -24.73
CA VAL A 37 -14.30 11.46 -23.38
C VAL A 37 -13.14 10.55 -23.03
N GLY A 38 -12.08 11.14 -22.50
CA GLY A 38 -10.94 10.42 -21.95
C GLY A 38 -11.43 9.56 -20.80
N ALA A 39 -11.79 8.32 -21.10
CA ALA A 39 -11.82 7.27 -20.10
C ALA A 39 -10.36 7.04 -19.68
N THR A 40 -9.86 7.91 -18.81
CA THR A 40 -8.75 7.55 -17.92
C THR A 40 -9.30 6.43 -17.04
N THR A 41 -9.24 5.21 -17.57
CA THR A 41 -9.25 4.05 -16.70
C THR A 41 -7.97 4.20 -15.90
N SER A 42 -8.07 4.91 -14.78
CA SER A 42 -7.02 4.94 -13.77
C SER A 42 -6.84 3.48 -13.40
N LYS A 43 -5.80 2.85 -13.97
CA LYS A 43 -5.34 1.55 -13.51
C LYS A 43 -5.16 1.72 -12.01
N ALA A 44 -6.02 1.08 -11.23
CA ALA A 44 -5.92 1.14 -9.79
C ALA A 44 -4.51 0.64 -9.44
N ASN A 45 -3.68 1.55 -8.94
CA ASN A 45 -2.37 1.18 -8.44
C ASN A 45 -2.61 0.57 -7.07
N PHE A 46 -2.46 -0.75 -6.96
CA PHE A 46 -2.41 -1.40 -5.66
C PHE A 46 -1.27 -0.79 -4.84
N GLY A 47 -1.51 -0.60 -3.53
CA GLY A 47 -0.49 -0.12 -2.60
C GLY A 47 0.64 -1.14 -2.39
N GLU A 48 1.56 -0.82 -1.49
CA GLU A 48 2.59 -1.75 -1.06
C GLU A 48 1.96 -3.00 -0.44
N ALA A 49 2.49 -4.18 -0.78
CA ALA A 49 2.04 -5.44 -0.21
C ALA A 49 2.54 -5.57 1.23
N VAL A 50 1.64 -5.90 2.16
CA VAL A 50 1.98 -6.16 3.57
C VAL A 50 1.91 -7.66 3.85
N LEU A 51 3.00 -8.21 4.38
CA LEU A 51 3.05 -9.60 4.82
C LEU A 51 2.39 -9.74 6.20
N ILE A 52 1.36 -10.58 6.29
CA ILE A 52 0.66 -10.88 7.54
C ILE A 52 1.25 -12.11 8.23
N ASN A 53 1.36 -13.23 7.52
CA ASN A 53 1.91 -14.49 8.02
C ASN A 53 2.36 -15.38 6.85
N ASP A 54 3.63 -15.78 6.80
CA ASP A 54 4.20 -16.68 5.79
C ASP A 54 4.40 -18.12 6.27
N ILE A 55 4.09 -18.41 7.55
CA ILE A 55 4.30 -19.73 8.16
C ILE A 55 3.01 -20.46 8.55
N ALA A 56 1.83 -19.88 8.30
CA ALA A 56 0.55 -20.55 8.54
C ALA A 56 0.34 -21.73 7.58
N LEU A 57 0.53 -22.96 8.07
CA LEU A 57 0.37 -24.16 7.29
C LEU A 57 -1.12 -24.44 7.04
N GLY A 58 -1.44 -24.58 5.75
CA GLY A 58 -2.81 -24.85 5.32
C GLY A 58 -3.76 -23.69 5.58
N ALA A 59 -3.29 -22.43 5.57
CA ALA A 59 -4.14 -21.25 5.46
C ALA A 59 -5.15 -21.46 4.31
N HIS A 60 -6.43 -21.47 4.64
CA HIS A 60 -7.48 -21.93 3.72
C HIS A 60 -8.58 -20.88 3.52
N SER A 61 -8.89 -20.10 4.54
CA SER A 61 -9.92 -19.06 4.47
C SER A 61 -9.39 -17.78 5.08
N VAL A 62 -9.64 -16.67 4.40
CA VAL A 62 -9.41 -15.32 4.90
C VAL A 62 -10.66 -14.50 4.64
N VAL A 63 -11.08 -13.71 5.62
CA VAL A 63 -12.23 -12.81 5.55
C VAL A 63 -11.88 -11.50 6.22
N THR A 64 -12.58 -10.44 5.83
CA THR A 64 -12.44 -9.12 6.44
C THR A 64 -13.76 -8.66 7.02
N ALA A 65 -13.71 -8.05 8.19
CA ALA A 65 -14.82 -7.41 8.87
C ALA A 65 -14.27 -6.40 9.88
N ASP A 66 -15.00 -5.33 10.14
CA ASP A 66 -14.72 -4.44 11.26
C ASP A 66 -15.27 -5.10 12.55
N LEU A 67 -14.38 -5.71 13.35
CA LEU A 67 -14.78 -6.50 14.52
C LEU A 67 -14.82 -5.68 15.81
N ASP A 68 -14.07 -4.59 15.88
CA ASP A 68 -13.99 -3.73 17.06
C ASP A 68 -14.75 -2.40 16.92
N ARG A 69 -15.34 -2.15 15.74
CA ARG A 69 -16.19 -1.00 15.41
C ARG A 69 -15.43 0.32 15.40
N ASP A 70 -14.15 0.30 15.03
CA ASP A 70 -13.35 1.50 14.85
C ASP A 70 -13.42 2.09 13.44
N GLY A 71 -14.01 1.35 12.49
CA GLY A 71 -14.20 1.75 11.11
C GLY A 71 -13.09 1.26 10.16
N ASP A 72 -12.08 0.57 10.69
CA ASP A 72 -11.02 -0.06 9.93
C ASP A 72 -11.31 -1.55 9.74
N MET A 73 -11.12 -2.04 8.51
CA MET A 73 -11.38 -3.46 8.22
C MET A 73 -10.28 -4.33 8.83
N ASP A 74 -10.66 -5.23 9.72
CA ASP A 74 -9.78 -6.27 10.24
C ASP A 74 -9.68 -7.47 9.29
N VAL A 75 -8.77 -8.40 9.60
CA VAL A 75 -8.59 -9.66 8.87
C VAL A 75 -8.76 -10.84 9.82
N ILE A 76 -9.48 -11.88 9.40
CA ILE A 76 -9.56 -13.16 10.11
C ILE A 76 -9.05 -14.26 9.18
N SER A 77 -8.15 -15.10 9.66
CA SER A 77 -7.65 -16.26 8.93
C SER A 77 -7.96 -17.57 9.64
N ALA A 78 -8.27 -18.60 8.85
CA ALA A 78 -8.38 -19.98 9.31
C ALA A 78 -7.33 -20.84 8.59
N ALA A 79 -6.48 -21.49 9.39
CA ALA A 79 -5.45 -22.41 8.92
C ALA A 79 -5.86 -23.85 9.24
N ARG A 80 -6.14 -24.63 8.21
CA ARG A 80 -6.67 -25.99 8.33
C ARG A 80 -5.67 -26.97 8.95
N LEU A 81 -4.38 -26.86 8.58
CA LEU A 81 -3.35 -27.78 9.05
C LEU A 81 -2.81 -27.37 10.43
N ASP A 82 -2.56 -26.07 10.63
CA ASP A 82 -2.15 -25.55 11.95
C ASP A 82 -3.31 -25.50 12.96
N GLY A 83 -4.56 -25.58 12.49
CA GLY A 83 -5.76 -25.43 13.30
C GLY A 83 -5.99 -24.00 13.82
N GLN A 84 -5.15 -23.04 13.46
CA GLN A 84 -5.22 -21.69 14.03
C GLN A 84 -6.35 -20.89 13.39
N LEU A 85 -7.17 -20.26 14.24
CA LEU A 85 -8.11 -19.21 13.88
C LEU A 85 -7.57 -17.91 14.49
N ILE A 86 -7.12 -16.97 13.65
CA ILE A 86 -6.46 -15.73 14.10
C ILE A 86 -7.23 -14.52 13.59
N TRP A 87 -7.48 -13.57 14.47
CA TRP A 87 -7.91 -12.21 14.14
C TRP A 87 -6.70 -11.29 14.12
N TYR A 88 -6.46 -10.61 13.01
CA TYR A 88 -5.48 -9.57 12.87
C TYR A 88 -6.21 -8.23 12.94
N ARG A 89 -6.13 -7.60 14.11
CA ARG A 89 -6.74 -6.30 14.36
C ARG A 89 -5.98 -5.21 13.62
N ASN A 90 -6.66 -4.40 12.83
CA ASN A 90 -6.06 -3.33 12.04
C ASN A 90 -6.21 -1.98 12.76
N SER A 91 -5.10 -1.31 13.09
CA SER A 91 -5.14 0.00 13.77
C SER A 91 -5.36 1.21 12.83
N GLY A 92 -5.80 0.99 11.59
CA GLY A 92 -6.12 2.08 10.64
C GLY A 92 -4.95 2.87 10.08
N THR A 93 -3.72 2.40 10.28
CA THR A 93 -2.52 3.09 9.79
C THR A 93 -2.26 2.80 8.30
N ASN A 94 -1.42 3.62 7.66
CA ASN A 94 -0.92 3.34 6.31
C ASN A 94 0.63 3.40 6.31
N PRO A 95 1.35 2.28 6.12
CA PRO A 95 0.82 0.93 5.89
C PRO A 95 0.03 0.38 7.09
N PRO A 96 -0.86 -0.62 6.87
CA PRO A 96 -1.67 -1.21 7.94
C PRO A 96 -0.79 -1.83 9.03
N SER A 97 -1.13 -1.52 10.28
CA SER A 97 -0.55 -2.12 11.48
C SER A 97 -1.51 -3.18 11.97
N LEU A 98 -1.07 -4.43 11.95
CA LEU A 98 -1.89 -5.60 12.27
C LEU A 98 -1.41 -6.25 13.56
N ASP A 99 -2.29 -6.33 14.56
CA ASP A 99 -2.03 -7.01 15.83
C ASP A 99 -2.69 -8.41 15.81
N PRO A 100 -1.91 -9.50 15.80
CA PRO A 100 -2.46 -10.86 15.76
C PRO A 100 -3.00 -11.28 17.13
N ILE A 101 -4.24 -11.75 17.14
CA ILE A 101 -4.95 -12.27 18.29
C ILE A 101 -5.42 -13.69 17.94
N LEU A 102 -4.88 -14.69 18.64
CA LEU A 102 -5.36 -16.07 18.52
C LEU A 102 -6.77 -16.16 19.09
N ILE A 103 -7.75 -16.46 18.25
CA ILE A 103 -9.13 -16.68 18.68
C ILE A 103 -9.24 -18.07 19.29
N ASP A 104 -8.82 -19.10 18.56
CA ASP A 104 -8.88 -20.49 18.99
C ASP A 104 -7.95 -21.39 18.15
N VAL A 105 -7.72 -22.61 18.63
CA VAL A 105 -7.04 -23.68 17.89
C VAL A 105 -8.04 -24.81 17.63
N VAL A 106 -8.63 -24.79 16.44
CA VAL A 106 -9.60 -25.75 15.95
C VAL A 106 -9.00 -26.54 14.78
N PRO A 107 -8.45 -27.74 15.03
CA PRO A 107 -7.92 -28.58 13.97
C PRO A 107 -8.96 -28.85 12.88
N GLY A 108 -8.58 -28.64 11.62
CA GLY A 108 -9.49 -28.84 10.49
C GLY A 108 -10.45 -27.68 10.22
N ALA A 109 -10.32 -26.53 10.89
CA ALA A 109 -11.03 -25.31 10.53
C ALA A 109 -10.83 -25.00 9.04
N TYR A 110 -11.94 -24.91 8.30
CA TYR A 110 -11.90 -24.85 6.84
C TYR A 110 -12.33 -23.49 6.30
N SER A 111 -13.36 -22.90 6.90
CA SER A 111 -13.93 -21.62 6.48
C SER A 111 -14.39 -20.83 7.69
N VAL A 112 -14.31 -19.51 7.58
CA VAL A 112 -14.73 -18.55 8.60
C VAL A 112 -15.64 -17.52 7.95
N PHE A 113 -16.71 -17.15 8.65
CA PHE A 113 -17.64 -16.11 8.22
C PHE A 113 -17.96 -15.20 9.41
N PRO A 114 -17.69 -13.90 9.32
CA PRO A 114 -18.16 -12.95 10.31
C PRO A 114 -19.67 -12.80 10.16
N ALA A 115 -20.38 -12.75 11.29
CA ALA A 115 -21.80 -12.50 11.32
C ALA A 115 -22.09 -11.55 12.48
N ASP A 116 -22.79 -10.46 12.19
CA ASP A 116 -23.41 -9.67 13.24
C ASP A 116 -24.73 -10.34 13.62
N LEU A 117 -24.87 -10.70 14.89
CA LEU A 117 -26.03 -11.42 15.41
C LEU A 117 -26.94 -10.54 16.27
N ASN A 118 -26.62 -9.25 16.47
CA ASN A 118 -27.32 -8.37 17.41
C ASN A 118 -27.65 -6.99 16.85
#